data_AF-A0A968Y2D4-F1
#
_entry.id   AF-A0A968Y2D4-F1
#
_cell.length_a   1.000
_cell.length_b   1.000
_cell.length_c   1.000
_cell.angle_alpha   90.00
_cell.angle_beta   90.00
_cell.angle_gamma   90.00
#
_symmetry.space_group_name_H-M   'P 1'
#
loop_
_entity.id
_entity.type
_entity.pdbx_description
1 polymer ?
#
loop_
_entity_poly.entity_id
_entity_poly.type
_entity_poly.pdbx_seq_one_letter_code
_entity_poly.pdbx_strand_id
1 'polypeptide(L)'
;MIVPNLDIIIGAITSIANPIIKDKFQRSETVIKILKKFNLDPEHPLPDFSSVYAYTLVEYGIGKPKPILELFRQEEIKQAFREAFDRNSPAIFLKQGEDFLNTYALGDEIKDLGLDIRREFAAFSAVFIAVTKRTRNPKETFTNHQIDSVNKQIVALHERLDRLPTLEGIRTEIARLAVENYPALPAGNESAAKSQGFALAQQMRGWFEILGYDFEPYRVWEDNYFEWIIQIPVRRGRFDRILIRGMAGEAGIQDIEALRQSVEKQKTDEGWLVTARRISKAARREVDKAENRHLDCYTFDELIDIDADFGGYIEWLENEVRRRQIDGKYVPLGCTKAELDAINKRQIDASYYGEEDGWIDGYIDQWMDDPAKEHISVLGEFGTGKTWFAFHYAWTALQRYKQAKERGTQRPRLPLIITLRDYAKALNVENVLAGFFFTKHNIRLNSEVFDQLNRMGKLLLIFDGFDEMAAKCDRQQTINNFWELAKVIVPGAKVILTCRTEHFPEAKEGRALLNAELKASTANLSGETPQFEVLELAAFDDDQIRQVLSHQADAETVDRVMNNPQLMDLARRPIMTELILEALPDIQAGKPVDMSRVYLYAVRRKMERDIKAERTFT
;
A
#
# COMPACT_ATOMS: atom_id res chain seq x y z
N MET A 1 -35.48 27.66 5.35
CA MET A 1 -35.80 27.88 3.92
C MET A 1 -36.74 26.75 3.51
N ILE A 2 -37.90 27.04 2.91
CA ILE A 2 -38.87 26.01 2.52
C ILE A 2 -38.38 25.38 1.22
N VAL A 3 -38.10 24.07 1.23
CA VAL A 3 -37.68 23.33 0.04
C VAL A 3 -38.83 23.40 -1.00
N PRO A 4 -38.56 23.79 -2.27
CA PRO A 4 -39.61 23.87 -3.28
C PRO A 4 -40.23 22.49 -3.54
N ASN A 5 -41.53 22.45 -3.87
CA ASN A 5 -42.22 21.21 -4.24
C ASN A 5 -41.56 20.60 -5.49
N LEU A 6 -41.21 19.30 -5.42
CA LEU A 6 -40.57 18.53 -6.49
C LEU A 6 -41.35 18.61 -7.81
N ASP A 7 -42.67 18.79 -7.76
CA ASP A 7 -43.56 18.95 -8.90
C ASP A 7 -43.19 20.15 -9.77
N ILE A 8 -42.86 21.27 -9.13
CA ILE A 8 -42.51 22.52 -9.81
C ILE A 8 -41.10 22.42 -10.38
N ILE A 9 -40.21 21.69 -9.71
CA ILE A 9 -38.84 21.43 -10.14
C ILE A 9 -38.83 20.55 -11.40
N ILE A 10 -39.58 19.44 -11.42
CA ILE A 10 -39.69 18.56 -12.58
C ILE A 10 -40.36 19.27 -13.75
N GLY A 11 -41.40 20.08 -13.49
CA GLY A 11 -42.01 20.95 -14.51
C GLY A 11 -41.00 21.93 -15.14
N ALA A 12 -40.13 22.53 -14.33
CA ALA A 12 -39.08 23.43 -14.83
C ALA A 12 -38.01 22.69 -15.65
N ILE A 13 -37.58 21.50 -15.20
CA ILE A 13 -36.59 20.67 -15.91
C ILE A 13 -37.15 20.21 -17.27
N THR A 14 -38.40 19.75 -17.29
CA THR A 14 -39.06 19.24 -18.52
C THR A 14 -39.45 20.34 -19.50
N SER A 15 -39.67 21.58 -19.03
CA SER A 15 -39.94 22.74 -19.90
C SER A 15 -38.73 23.23 -20.69
N ILE A 16 -37.51 22.83 -20.29
CA ILE A 16 -36.27 23.16 -20.99
C ILE A 16 -36.12 22.15 -22.13
N ALA A 17 -36.82 22.43 -23.22
CA ALA A 17 -36.85 21.59 -24.41
C ALA A 17 -35.46 21.51 -25.08
N ASN A 18 -34.66 20.49 -24.76
CA ASN A 18 -33.72 19.91 -25.72
C ASN A 18 -33.21 18.52 -25.27
N PRO A 19 -33.34 17.45 -26.09
CA PRO A 19 -32.90 16.11 -25.69
C PRO A 19 -31.38 15.93 -25.67
N ILE A 20 -30.57 16.87 -26.20
CA ILE A 20 -29.13 16.66 -26.39
C ILE A 20 -28.34 17.92 -26.01
N ILE A 21 -28.21 18.20 -24.72
CA ILE A 21 -27.16 19.10 -24.22
C ILE A 21 -25.87 18.25 -24.09
N LYS A 22 -25.08 18.20 -25.16
CA LYS A 22 -23.78 17.46 -25.20
C LYS A 22 -22.64 18.24 -24.55
N ASP A 23 -22.77 19.56 -24.41
CA ASP A 23 -21.71 20.43 -23.89
C ASP A 23 -21.81 20.61 -22.37
N LYS A 24 -20.72 20.28 -21.66
CA LYS A 24 -20.63 20.31 -20.18
C LYS A 24 -20.86 21.73 -19.64
N PHE A 25 -20.45 22.75 -20.39
CA PHE A 25 -20.57 24.16 -19.99
C PHE A 25 -22.04 24.65 -20.03
N GLN A 26 -22.77 24.31 -21.08
CA GLN A 26 -24.20 24.65 -21.24
C GLN A 26 -25.07 23.95 -20.19
N ARG A 27 -24.70 22.71 -19.82
CA ARG A 27 -25.36 21.97 -18.75
C ARG A 27 -25.19 22.67 -17.40
N SER A 28 -23.96 23.07 -17.04
CA SER A 28 -23.69 23.80 -15.80
C SER A 28 -24.40 25.15 -15.74
N GLU A 29 -24.48 25.89 -16.85
CA GLU A 29 -25.21 27.16 -16.90
C GLU A 29 -26.72 26.98 -16.68
N THR A 30 -27.29 25.90 -17.24
CA THR A 30 -28.71 25.56 -17.09
C THR A 30 -29.03 25.13 -15.65
N VAL A 31 -28.17 24.33 -15.02
CA VAL A 31 -28.27 23.99 -13.58
C VAL A 31 -28.36 25.26 -12.75
N ILE A 32 -27.42 26.20 -12.95
CA ILE A 32 -27.34 27.44 -12.19
C ILE A 32 -28.61 28.30 -12.36
N LYS A 33 -29.15 28.38 -13.59
CA LYS A 33 -30.40 29.12 -13.87
C LYS A 33 -31.61 28.53 -13.15
N ILE A 34 -31.73 27.20 -13.13
CA ILE A 34 -32.84 26.51 -12.43
C ILE A 34 -32.71 26.70 -10.92
N LEU A 35 -31.52 26.50 -10.35
CA LEU A 35 -31.30 26.67 -8.91
C LEU A 35 -31.60 28.11 -8.45
N LYS A 36 -31.12 29.12 -9.19
CA LYS A 36 -31.43 30.53 -8.90
C LYS A 36 -32.93 30.85 -9.00
N LYS A 37 -33.66 30.23 -9.95
CA LYS A 37 -35.13 30.40 -10.08
C LYS A 37 -35.89 29.91 -8.83
N PHE A 38 -35.34 28.94 -8.12
CA PHE A 38 -35.93 28.39 -6.89
C PHE A 38 -35.31 28.93 -5.60
N ASN A 39 -34.55 30.03 -5.69
CA ASN A 39 -33.89 30.66 -4.54
C ASN A 39 -32.90 29.72 -3.80
N LEU A 40 -32.32 28.78 -4.55
CA LEU A 40 -31.32 27.82 -4.08
C LEU A 40 -29.92 28.32 -4.46
N ASP A 41 -28.99 28.35 -3.49
CA ASP A 41 -27.60 28.74 -3.68
C ASP A 41 -26.81 27.65 -4.45
N PRO A 42 -26.32 27.93 -5.67
CA PRO A 42 -25.58 26.95 -6.47
C PRO A 42 -24.24 26.50 -5.87
N GLU A 43 -23.63 27.31 -5.00
CA GLU A 43 -22.30 27.05 -4.44
C GLU A 43 -22.37 26.44 -3.04
N HIS A 44 -23.45 26.71 -2.30
CA HIS A 44 -23.62 26.25 -0.91
C HIS A 44 -25.01 25.61 -0.68
N PRO A 45 -25.19 24.33 -1.07
CA PRO A 45 -26.45 23.64 -0.83
C PRO A 45 -26.66 23.42 0.68
N LEU A 46 -27.92 23.49 1.14
CA LEU A 46 -28.26 23.27 2.56
C LEU A 46 -28.05 21.79 2.95
N PRO A 47 -27.55 21.50 4.15
CA PRO A 47 -27.15 20.14 4.55
C PRO A 47 -28.33 19.21 4.90
N ASP A 48 -29.58 19.60 4.68
CA ASP A 48 -30.74 18.74 4.93
C ASP A 48 -31.05 17.84 3.73
N PHE A 49 -31.49 16.61 4.01
CA PHE A 49 -31.77 15.59 2.99
C PHE A 49 -32.72 16.07 1.89
N SER A 50 -33.80 16.78 2.26
CA SER A 50 -34.80 17.28 1.31
C SER A 50 -34.21 18.31 0.34
N SER A 51 -33.37 19.22 0.85
CA SER A 51 -32.63 20.15 0.02
C SER A 51 -31.66 19.41 -0.90
N VAL A 52 -30.78 18.55 -0.37
CA VAL A 52 -29.78 17.84 -1.19
C VAL A 52 -30.44 16.98 -2.27
N TYR A 53 -31.57 16.35 -1.95
CA TYR A 53 -32.35 15.58 -2.91
C TYR A 53 -32.94 16.47 -4.03
N ALA A 54 -33.42 17.67 -3.70
CA ALA A 54 -33.90 18.63 -4.69
C ALA A 54 -32.78 19.15 -5.61
N TYR A 55 -31.59 19.47 -5.07
CA TYR A 55 -30.40 19.83 -5.87
C TYR A 55 -29.98 18.68 -6.79
N THR A 56 -29.99 17.45 -6.26
CA THR A 56 -29.66 16.25 -7.01
C THR A 56 -30.60 16.08 -8.20
N LEU A 57 -31.91 16.23 -7.98
CA LEU A 57 -32.90 16.10 -9.04
C LEU A 57 -32.69 17.14 -10.16
N VAL A 58 -32.25 18.36 -9.82
CA VAL A 58 -31.90 19.40 -10.81
C VAL A 58 -30.60 19.07 -11.57
N GLU A 59 -29.52 18.68 -10.87
CA GLU A 59 -28.23 18.37 -11.51
C GLU A 59 -28.28 17.10 -12.38
N TYR A 60 -28.97 16.06 -11.88
CA TYR A 60 -29.19 14.82 -12.60
C TYR A 60 -30.18 15.01 -13.76
N GLY A 61 -31.30 15.69 -13.50
CA GLY A 61 -32.46 15.64 -14.37
C GLY A 61 -32.35 16.39 -15.69
N ILE A 62 -31.38 17.29 -15.84
CA ILE A 62 -31.14 17.98 -17.11
C ILE A 62 -30.68 16.98 -18.19
N GLY A 63 -31.48 16.87 -19.25
CA GLY A 63 -31.26 15.94 -20.36
C GLY A 63 -31.77 14.52 -20.11
N LYS A 64 -32.53 14.28 -19.03
CA LYS A 64 -33.11 12.97 -18.71
C LYS A 64 -34.58 12.88 -19.16
N PRO A 65 -35.06 11.70 -19.61
CA PRO A 65 -36.46 11.52 -20.04
C PRO A 65 -37.46 11.79 -18.91
N LYS A 66 -38.64 12.34 -19.24
CA LYS A 66 -39.67 12.62 -18.23
C LYS A 66 -40.04 11.41 -17.35
N PRO A 67 -40.18 10.17 -17.88
CA PRO A 67 -40.52 9.02 -17.05
C PRO A 67 -39.50 8.72 -15.93
N ILE A 68 -38.19 8.95 -16.15
CA ILE A 68 -37.17 8.72 -15.11
C ILE A 68 -37.20 9.79 -14.02
N LEU A 69 -37.61 11.02 -14.37
CA LEU A 69 -37.79 12.10 -13.38
C LEU A 69 -39.02 11.86 -12.52
N GLU A 70 -40.10 11.35 -13.12
CA GLU A 70 -41.32 10.95 -12.40
C GLU A 70 -41.09 9.73 -11.51
N LEU A 71 -40.11 8.86 -11.82
CA LEU A 71 -39.70 7.77 -10.93
C LEU A 71 -39.06 8.30 -9.64
N PHE A 72 -38.05 9.17 -9.74
CA PHE A 72 -37.38 9.74 -8.56
C PHE A 72 -38.24 10.75 -7.79
N ARG A 73 -39.42 11.09 -8.32
CA ARG A 73 -40.45 11.88 -7.65
C ARG A 73 -41.27 11.06 -6.65
N GLN A 74 -41.47 9.77 -6.90
CA GLN A 74 -42.36 8.93 -6.09
C GLN A 74 -41.87 8.90 -4.64
N GLU A 75 -42.78 9.13 -3.70
CA GLU A 75 -42.42 9.18 -2.28
C GLU A 75 -41.90 7.83 -1.78
N GLU A 76 -42.37 6.73 -2.36
CA GLU A 76 -41.86 5.37 -2.11
C GLU A 76 -40.38 5.25 -2.52
N ILE A 77 -40.01 5.75 -3.70
CA ILE A 77 -38.63 5.72 -4.21
C ILE A 77 -37.73 6.66 -3.40
N LYS A 78 -38.25 7.82 -3.01
CA LYS A 78 -37.52 8.79 -2.18
C LYS A 78 -37.31 8.27 -0.76
N GLN A 79 -38.28 7.58 -0.17
CA GLN A 79 -38.13 6.90 1.12
C GLN A 79 -37.18 5.71 1.02
N ALA A 80 -37.26 4.92 -0.05
CA ALA A 80 -36.30 3.85 -0.35
C ALA A 80 -34.87 4.38 -0.44
N PHE A 81 -34.68 5.51 -1.12
CA PHE A 81 -33.38 6.18 -1.22
C PHE A 81 -32.88 6.65 0.14
N ARG A 82 -33.75 7.26 0.94
CA ARG A 82 -33.42 7.72 2.30
C ARG A 82 -33.04 6.55 3.20
N GLU A 83 -33.81 5.47 3.19
CA GLU A 83 -33.53 4.27 3.98
C GLU A 83 -32.22 3.61 3.56
N ALA A 84 -31.97 3.49 2.25
CA ALA A 84 -30.73 2.96 1.74
C ALA A 84 -29.51 3.82 2.11
N PHE A 85 -29.67 5.14 2.13
CA PHE A 85 -28.63 6.08 2.53
C PHE A 85 -28.38 6.02 4.06
N ASP A 86 -29.43 6.09 4.87
CA ASP A 86 -29.34 6.07 6.34
C ASP A 86 -28.79 4.73 6.87
N ARG A 87 -29.07 3.61 6.17
CA ARG A 87 -28.59 2.26 6.51
C ARG A 87 -27.34 1.82 5.74
N ASN A 88 -26.77 2.71 4.93
CA ASN A 88 -25.59 2.46 4.10
C ASN A 88 -25.67 1.16 3.28
N SER A 89 -26.83 0.89 2.66
CA SER A 89 -27.10 -0.33 1.91
C SER A 89 -27.71 -0.03 0.54
N PRO A 90 -26.88 0.17 -0.50
CA PRO A 90 -27.33 0.45 -1.86
C PRO A 90 -28.21 -0.65 -2.47
N ALA A 91 -28.08 -1.89 -1.98
CA ALA A 91 -28.89 -3.02 -2.39
C ALA A 91 -30.38 -2.84 -2.06
N ILE A 92 -30.70 -2.11 -0.98
CA ILE A 92 -32.09 -1.78 -0.60
C ILE A 92 -32.70 -0.87 -1.66
N PHE A 93 -31.96 0.14 -2.12
CA PHE A 93 -32.46 1.09 -3.11
C PHE A 93 -32.69 0.43 -4.47
N LEU A 94 -31.75 -0.41 -4.92
CA LEU A 94 -31.90 -1.14 -6.18
C LEU A 94 -33.05 -2.16 -6.12
N LYS A 95 -33.14 -2.92 -5.02
CA LYS A 95 -34.21 -3.92 -4.86
C LYS A 95 -35.60 -3.26 -4.81
N GLN A 96 -35.78 -2.26 -3.96
CA GLN A 96 -37.07 -1.55 -3.84
C GLN A 96 -37.41 -0.78 -5.13
N GLY A 97 -36.40 -0.25 -5.84
CA GLY A 97 -36.56 0.36 -7.16
C GLY A 97 -37.02 -0.65 -8.22
N GLU A 98 -36.38 -1.81 -8.30
CA GLU A 98 -36.76 -2.90 -9.22
C GLU A 98 -38.16 -3.44 -8.89
N ASP A 99 -38.49 -3.61 -7.61
CA ASP A 99 -39.82 -4.03 -7.15
C ASP A 99 -40.90 -3.02 -7.58
N PHE A 100 -40.62 -1.72 -7.46
CA PHE A 100 -41.53 -0.66 -7.92
C PHE A 100 -41.74 -0.73 -9.45
N LEU A 101 -40.67 -0.86 -10.22
CA LEU A 101 -40.71 -0.91 -11.69
C LEU A 101 -41.38 -2.17 -12.25
N ASN A 102 -41.51 -3.23 -11.44
CA ASN A 102 -42.23 -4.45 -11.79
C ASN A 102 -43.71 -4.40 -11.39
N THR A 103 -44.11 -3.44 -10.54
CA THR A 103 -45.45 -3.38 -9.95
C THR A 103 -46.33 -2.30 -10.57
N TYR A 104 -45.74 -1.20 -11.05
CA TYR A 104 -46.47 -0.01 -11.52
C TYR A 104 -46.32 0.23 -13.02
N ALA A 105 -47.36 0.78 -13.66
CA ALA A 105 -47.39 1.09 -15.10
C ALA A 105 -46.27 2.06 -15.56
N LEU A 106 -45.80 2.93 -14.66
CA LEU A 106 -44.64 3.81 -14.92
C LEU A 106 -43.36 3.00 -15.17
N GLY A 107 -43.25 1.81 -14.59
CA GLY A 107 -42.13 0.90 -14.82
C GLY A 107 -42.12 0.30 -16.22
N ASP A 108 -43.28 0.03 -16.80
CA ASP A 108 -43.41 -0.46 -18.18
C ASP A 108 -42.99 0.64 -19.18
N GLU A 109 -43.39 1.90 -18.94
CA GLU A 109 -42.96 3.05 -19.75
C GLU A 109 -41.44 3.28 -19.70
N ILE A 110 -40.79 2.99 -18.57
CA ILE A 110 -39.33 3.12 -18.42
C ILE A 110 -38.59 1.95 -19.10
N LYS A 111 -39.15 0.74 -19.04
CA LYS A 111 -38.61 -0.44 -19.73
C LYS A 111 -38.65 -0.27 -21.25
N ASP A 112 -39.72 0.30 -21.78
CA ASP A 112 -39.89 0.58 -23.21
C ASP A 112 -38.87 1.61 -23.76
N LEU A 113 -38.30 2.45 -22.90
CA LEU A 113 -37.24 3.40 -23.27
C LEU A 113 -35.86 2.75 -23.43
N GLY A 114 -35.70 1.46 -23.12
CA GLY A 114 -34.42 0.73 -23.24
C GLY A 114 -33.31 1.27 -22.33
N LEU A 115 -33.66 1.97 -21.26
CA LEU A 115 -32.71 2.54 -20.31
C LEU A 115 -32.20 1.48 -19.34
N ASP A 116 -30.91 1.49 -19.05
CA ASP A 116 -30.35 0.70 -17.97
C ASP A 116 -30.70 1.35 -16.62
N ILE A 117 -31.73 0.82 -15.97
CA ILE A 117 -32.30 1.37 -14.75
C ILE A 117 -31.28 1.32 -13.60
N ARG A 118 -30.43 0.28 -13.55
CA ARG A 118 -29.36 0.19 -12.54
C ARG A 118 -28.35 1.31 -12.72
N ARG A 119 -28.01 1.64 -13.97
CA ARG A 119 -27.15 2.78 -14.30
C ARG A 119 -27.78 4.12 -13.92
N GLU A 120 -29.09 4.29 -14.10
CA GLU A 120 -29.78 5.54 -13.72
C GLU A 120 -29.87 5.73 -12.20
N PHE A 121 -30.14 4.67 -11.43
CA PHE A 121 -30.08 4.71 -9.96
C PHE A 121 -28.67 5.01 -9.44
N ALA A 122 -27.65 4.44 -10.07
CA ALA A 122 -26.25 4.72 -9.74
C ALA A 122 -25.85 6.16 -10.09
N ALA A 123 -26.27 6.66 -11.26
CA ALA A 123 -26.00 8.04 -11.68
C ALA A 123 -26.67 9.06 -10.77
N PHE A 124 -27.92 8.82 -10.37
CA PHE A 124 -28.63 9.66 -9.40
C PHE A 124 -27.92 9.68 -8.04
N SER A 125 -27.52 8.50 -7.55
CA SER A 125 -26.76 8.35 -6.29
C SER A 125 -25.41 9.10 -6.34
N ALA A 126 -24.69 9.02 -7.46
CA ALA A 126 -23.41 9.69 -7.63
C ALA A 126 -23.55 11.23 -7.60
N VAL A 127 -24.59 11.77 -8.25
CA VAL A 127 -24.89 13.20 -8.18
C VAL A 127 -25.29 13.61 -6.76
N PHE A 128 -26.08 12.80 -6.06
CA PHE A 128 -26.44 13.06 -4.66
C PHE A 128 -25.21 13.12 -3.75
N ILE A 129 -24.28 12.19 -3.93
CA ILE A 129 -23.01 12.18 -3.20
C ILE A 129 -22.18 13.43 -3.54
N ALA A 130 -22.12 13.83 -4.82
CA ALA A 130 -21.40 15.04 -5.21
C ALA A 130 -22.01 16.31 -4.58
N VAL A 131 -23.34 16.42 -4.51
CA VAL A 131 -24.03 17.55 -3.88
C VAL A 131 -23.81 17.52 -2.36
N THR A 132 -23.93 16.36 -1.70
CA THR A 132 -23.63 16.23 -0.25
C THR A 132 -22.18 16.56 0.09
N LYS A 133 -21.21 16.34 -0.81
CA LYS A 133 -19.80 16.75 -0.60
C LYS A 133 -19.64 18.27 -0.64
N ARG A 134 -20.46 18.99 -1.42
CA ARG A 134 -20.45 20.47 -1.51
C ARG A 134 -21.17 21.16 -0.34
N THR A 135 -22.01 20.45 0.41
CA THR A 135 -22.73 21.00 1.58
C THR A 135 -21.91 21.04 2.87
N ARG A 136 -20.68 20.49 2.89
CA ARG A 136 -19.98 20.15 4.14
C ARG A 136 -18.85 21.12 4.50
N ASN A 137 -18.94 21.66 5.71
CA ASN A 137 -17.93 22.49 6.38
C ASN A 137 -16.72 21.63 6.80
N PRO A 138 -15.46 22.09 6.66
CA PRO A 138 -14.23 21.34 6.96
C PRO A 138 -14.06 20.73 8.36
N LYS A 139 -14.98 20.95 9.30
CA LYS A 139 -14.92 20.42 10.68
C LYS A 139 -15.61 19.06 10.88
N GLU A 140 -16.47 18.63 9.96
CA GLU A 140 -17.22 17.36 10.08
C GLU A 140 -16.62 16.21 9.24
N THR A 141 -15.47 16.44 8.60
CA THR A 141 -14.73 15.51 7.73
C THR A 141 -14.21 14.25 8.43
N PHE A 142 -14.20 14.20 9.76
CA PHE A 142 -13.61 13.07 10.49
C PHE A 142 -14.48 11.80 10.54
N THR A 143 -15.79 11.89 10.34
CA THR A 143 -16.69 10.74 10.60
C THR A 143 -17.02 9.91 9.35
N ASN A 144 -16.69 10.37 8.12
CA ASN A 144 -17.18 9.76 6.88
C ASN A 144 -16.11 9.20 5.92
N HIS A 145 -14.85 9.08 6.37
CA HIS A 145 -13.81 8.37 5.62
C HIS A 145 -14.16 6.90 5.26
N GLN A 146 -15.14 6.31 5.96
CA GLN A 146 -15.68 4.98 5.67
C GLN A 146 -16.42 4.89 4.31
N ILE A 147 -17.04 5.97 3.81
CA ILE A 147 -17.82 5.94 2.56
C ILE A 147 -16.91 5.91 1.32
N ASP A 148 -15.77 6.59 1.37
CA ASP A 148 -14.78 6.55 0.27
C ASP A 148 -14.08 5.18 0.21
N SER A 149 -13.96 4.47 1.34
CA SER A 149 -13.48 3.07 1.40
C SER A 149 -14.49 2.08 0.78
N VAL A 150 -15.78 2.20 1.12
CA VAL A 150 -16.85 1.34 0.57
C VAL A 150 -17.03 1.54 -0.95
N ASN A 151 -16.87 2.76 -1.46
CA ASN A 151 -16.95 3.02 -2.91
C ASN A 151 -15.79 2.39 -3.69
N LYS A 152 -14.57 2.37 -3.14
CA LYS A 152 -13.45 1.62 -3.74
C LYS A 152 -13.69 0.11 -3.73
N GLN A 153 -14.36 -0.40 -2.69
CA GLN A 153 -14.72 -1.82 -2.59
C GLN A 153 -15.83 -2.25 -3.55
N ILE A 154 -16.82 -1.39 -3.85
CA ILE A 154 -17.88 -1.71 -4.82
C ILE A 154 -17.32 -1.82 -6.24
N VAL A 155 -16.37 -0.95 -6.61
CA VAL A 155 -15.66 -1.04 -7.91
C VAL A 155 -14.85 -2.34 -7.99
N ALA A 156 -14.13 -2.70 -6.92
CA ALA A 156 -13.37 -3.94 -6.84
C ALA A 156 -14.26 -5.21 -6.83
N LEU A 157 -15.46 -5.14 -6.24
CA LEU A 157 -16.45 -6.22 -6.26
C LEU A 157 -17.10 -6.39 -7.63
N HIS A 158 -17.36 -5.30 -8.36
CA HIS A 158 -17.87 -5.35 -9.74
C HIS A 158 -16.86 -6.01 -10.68
N GLU A 159 -15.58 -5.65 -10.58
CA GLU A 159 -14.50 -6.32 -11.32
C GLU A 159 -14.33 -7.80 -10.95
N ARG A 160 -14.77 -8.21 -9.76
CA ARG A 160 -14.73 -9.60 -9.27
C ARG A 160 -15.90 -10.42 -9.80
N LEU A 161 -17.08 -9.83 -9.89
CA LEU A 161 -18.29 -10.48 -10.43
C LEU A 161 -18.20 -10.70 -11.94
N ASP A 162 -17.54 -9.81 -12.68
CA ASP A 162 -17.24 -10.01 -14.10
C ASP A 162 -16.26 -11.18 -14.37
N ARG A 163 -15.57 -11.71 -13.34
CA ARG A 163 -14.65 -12.86 -13.43
C ARG A 163 -15.31 -14.22 -13.21
N LEU A 164 -16.61 -14.27 -12.89
CA LEU A 164 -17.33 -15.50 -12.54
C LEU A 164 -18.08 -16.26 -13.67
N PRO A 165 -18.03 -15.93 -14.97
CA PRO A 165 -18.87 -16.65 -15.95
C PRO A 165 -18.34 -18.05 -16.31
N THR A 166 -17.15 -18.45 -15.86
CA THR A 166 -16.54 -19.76 -16.17
C THR A 166 -16.47 -20.70 -14.97
N LEU A 167 -16.89 -21.96 -15.18
CA LEU A 167 -16.89 -23.06 -14.20
C LEU A 167 -15.55 -23.27 -13.47
N GLU A 168 -14.42 -22.96 -14.10
CA GLU A 168 -13.09 -23.02 -13.48
C GLU A 168 -12.78 -21.82 -12.57
N GLY A 169 -13.32 -20.63 -12.87
CA GLY A 169 -13.22 -19.46 -11.99
C GLY A 169 -13.93 -19.68 -10.65
N ILE A 170 -15.08 -20.38 -10.70
CA ILE A 170 -15.82 -20.81 -9.51
C ILE A 170 -15.02 -21.87 -8.73
N ARG A 171 -14.43 -22.86 -9.41
CA ARG A 171 -13.57 -23.88 -8.76
C ARG A 171 -12.31 -23.29 -8.12
N THR A 172 -11.75 -22.24 -8.69
CA THR A 172 -10.53 -21.59 -8.18
C THR A 172 -10.83 -20.77 -6.94
N GLU A 173 -11.97 -20.08 -6.88
CA GLU A 173 -12.37 -19.39 -5.65
C GLU A 173 -12.80 -20.39 -4.56
N ILE A 174 -13.39 -21.54 -4.92
CA ILE A 174 -13.61 -22.66 -3.99
C ILE A 174 -12.28 -23.24 -3.49
N ALA A 175 -11.27 -23.40 -4.36
CA ALA A 175 -9.95 -23.89 -3.96
C ALA A 175 -9.20 -22.88 -3.07
N ARG A 176 -9.37 -21.58 -3.34
CA ARG A 176 -8.85 -20.50 -2.50
C ARG A 176 -9.51 -20.48 -1.12
N LEU A 177 -10.83 -20.66 -1.05
CA LEU A 177 -11.60 -20.79 0.19
C LEU A 177 -11.31 -22.12 0.93
N ALA A 178 -10.91 -23.16 0.20
CA ALA A 178 -10.55 -24.47 0.77
C ALA A 178 -9.15 -24.49 1.42
N VAL A 179 -8.27 -23.52 1.13
CA VAL A 179 -6.98 -23.35 1.83
C VAL A 179 -7.20 -22.85 3.27
N GLU A 180 -8.33 -22.21 3.57
CA GLU A 180 -8.65 -21.67 4.90
C GLU A 180 -9.15 -22.74 5.89
N ASN A 181 -9.53 -23.95 5.46
CA ASN A 181 -10.10 -24.97 6.36
C ASN A 181 -9.76 -26.42 5.96
N TYR A 182 -8.78 -27.01 6.67
CA TYR A 182 -8.39 -28.44 6.80
C TYR A 182 -6.99 -28.86 6.27
N PRO A 183 -6.29 -29.77 6.99
CA PRO A 183 -4.93 -30.19 6.68
C PRO A 183 -4.88 -31.26 5.58
N ALA A 184 -3.86 -31.13 4.73
CA ALA A 184 -3.21 -32.14 3.90
C ALA A 184 -4.11 -33.25 3.27
N LEU A 185 -4.45 -33.05 1.99
CA LEU A 185 -4.65 -34.15 1.04
C LEU A 185 -3.63 -34.02 -0.09
N PRO A 186 -3.13 -35.15 -0.66
CA PRO A 186 -1.93 -35.17 -1.47
C PRO A 186 -2.18 -34.45 -2.80
N ALA A 187 -1.57 -33.29 -2.97
CA ALA A 187 -1.63 -32.53 -4.21
C ALA A 187 -0.79 -33.25 -5.28
N GLY A 188 -1.46 -33.75 -6.32
CA GLY A 188 -0.79 -34.00 -7.59
C GLY A 188 -0.25 -32.69 -8.18
N ASN A 189 0.94 -32.73 -8.77
CA ASN A 189 1.70 -31.58 -9.28
C ASN A 189 0.94 -30.70 -10.31
N GLU A 190 -0.18 -31.17 -10.87
CA GLU A 190 -0.94 -30.48 -11.92
C GLU A 190 -1.80 -29.31 -11.41
N SER A 191 -2.34 -29.36 -10.19
CA SER A 191 -3.20 -28.28 -9.65
C SER A 191 -2.39 -27.05 -9.20
N ALA A 192 -1.16 -27.27 -8.74
CA ALA A 192 -0.26 -26.21 -8.28
C ALA A 192 0.27 -25.35 -9.43
N ALA A 193 0.59 -25.96 -10.58
CA ALA A 193 1.10 -25.25 -11.76
C ALA A 193 0.04 -24.32 -12.37
N LYS A 194 -1.22 -24.77 -12.47
CA LYS A 194 -2.34 -23.95 -12.96
C LYS A 194 -2.63 -22.75 -12.06
N SER A 195 -2.59 -22.94 -10.74
CA SER A 195 -2.74 -21.87 -9.75
C SER A 195 -1.63 -20.81 -9.86
N GLN A 196 -0.38 -21.24 -10.08
CA GLN A 196 0.76 -20.33 -10.25
C GLN A 196 0.68 -19.52 -11.56
N GLY A 197 0.27 -20.15 -12.68
CA GLY A 197 0.11 -19.46 -13.96
C GLY A 197 -0.96 -18.37 -13.89
N PHE A 198 -2.07 -18.65 -13.20
CA PHE A 198 -3.13 -17.68 -12.97
C PHE A 198 -2.71 -16.54 -12.04
N ALA A 199 -1.96 -16.82 -10.97
CA ALA A 199 -1.43 -15.79 -10.09
C ALA A 199 -0.47 -14.84 -10.84
N LEU A 200 0.43 -15.39 -11.65
CA LEU A 200 1.33 -14.61 -12.52
C LEU A 200 0.53 -13.73 -13.48
N ALA A 201 -0.47 -14.31 -14.16
CA ALA A 201 -1.34 -13.58 -15.07
C ALA A 201 -2.03 -12.39 -14.38
N GLN A 202 -2.59 -12.59 -13.18
CA GLN A 202 -3.21 -11.48 -12.44
C GLN A 202 -2.22 -10.37 -12.08
N GLN A 203 -1.02 -10.74 -11.63
CA GLN A 203 0.02 -9.75 -11.30
C GLN A 203 0.47 -8.96 -12.54
N MET A 204 0.72 -9.66 -13.65
CA MET A 204 1.10 -9.03 -14.92
C MET A 204 -0.01 -8.11 -15.45
N ARG A 205 -1.27 -8.55 -15.35
CA ARG A 205 -2.39 -7.73 -15.79
C ARG A 205 -2.50 -6.44 -14.99
N GLY A 206 -2.47 -6.53 -13.66
CA GLY A 206 -2.50 -5.33 -12.82
C GLY A 206 -1.30 -4.42 -13.04
N TRP A 207 -0.13 -4.99 -13.36
CA TRP A 207 1.06 -4.22 -13.75
C TRP A 207 0.85 -3.46 -15.06
N PHE A 208 0.39 -4.12 -16.12
CA PHE A 208 0.17 -3.46 -17.41
C PHE A 208 -0.95 -2.43 -17.38
N GLU A 209 -2.04 -2.70 -16.64
CA GLU A 209 -3.13 -1.74 -16.45
C GLU A 209 -2.63 -0.46 -15.77
N ILE A 210 -1.74 -0.57 -14.77
CA ILE A 210 -1.16 0.60 -14.08
C ILE A 210 -0.18 1.40 -14.94
N LEU A 211 0.48 0.74 -15.89
CA LEU A 211 1.31 1.40 -16.90
C LEU A 211 0.47 2.07 -18.01
N GLY A 212 -0.85 1.86 -17.99
CA GLY A 212 -1.78 2.41 -18.99
C GLY A 212 -1.77 1.65 -20.31
N TYR A 213 -1.43 0.36 -20.29
CA TYR A 213 -1.48 -0.49 -21.48
C TYR A 213 -2.87 -1.08 -21.66
N ASP A 214 -3.42 -0.95 -22.87
CA ASP A 214 -4.75 -1.44 -23.19
C ASP A 214 -4.70 -2.91 -23.63
N PHE A 215 -5.72 -3.69 -23.24
CA PHE A 215 -5.82 -5.12 -23.60
C PHE A 215 -6.77 -5.32 -24.77
N GLU A 216 -6.32 -6.09 -25.76
CA GLU A 216 -7.21 -6.54 -26.83
C GLU A 216 -8.14 -7.68 -26.37
N PRO A 217 -9.26 -7.93 -27.09
CA PRO A 217 -10.15 -9.06 -26.80
C PRO A 217 -9.50 -10.44 -26.94
N TYR A 218 -8.36 -10.55 -27.65
CA TYR A 218 -7.63 -11.80 -27.82
C TYR A 218 -7.10 -12.30 -26.49
N ARG A 219 -7.55 -13.49 -26.08
CA ARG A 219 -7.10 -14.19 -24.88
C ARG A 219 -7.06 -15.68 -25.14
N VAL A 220 -5.97 -16.32 -24.73
CA VAL A 220 -5.81 -17.77 -24.74
C VAL A 220 -5.44 -18.22 -23.33
N TRP A 221 -6.07 -19.28 -22.88
CA TRP A 221 -5.78 -19.93 -21.61
C TRP A 221 -5.62 -21.41 -21.87
N GLU A 222 -4.41 -21.92 -21.65
CA GLU A 222 -4.05 -23.32 -21.77
C GLU A 222 -3.45 -23.81 -20.47
N ASP A 223 -3.27 -25.12 -20.34
CA ASP A 223 -2.82 -25.73 -19.09
C ASP A 223 -1.45 -25.22 -18.59
N ASN A 224 -0.56 -24.84 -19.52
CA ASN A 224 0.82 -24.48 -19.23
C ASN A 224 1.18 -23.03 -19.59
N TYR A 225 0.29 -22.29 -20.26
CA TYR A 225 0.54 -20.92 -20.67
C TYR A 225 -0.76 -20.13 -20.86
N PHE A 226 -0.63 -18.81 -20.87
CA PHE A 226 -1.68 -17.89 -21.28
C PHE A 226 -1.15 -16.91 -22.31
N GLU A 227 -2.04 -16.38 -23.15
CA GLU A 227 -1.71 -15.29 -24.07
C GLU A 227 -2.74 -14.18 -24.03
N TRP A 228 -2.26 -12.97 -24.26
CA TRP A 228 -3.09 -11.82 -24.60
C TRP A 228 -2.26 -10.82 -25.40
N ILE A 229 -2.92 -9.86 -26.03
CA ILE A 229 -2.25 -8.79 -26.75
C ILE A 229 -2.47 -7.50 -25.97
N ILE A 230 -1.38 -6.78 -25.73
CA ILE A 230 -1.39 -5.44 -25.13
C ILE A 230 -1.03 -4.39 -26.18
N GLN A 231 -1.54 -3.18 -26.00
CA GLN A 231 -1.25 -2.02 -26.83
C GLN A 231 -0.45 -1.01 -26.02
N ILE A 232 0.80 -0.78 -26.42
CA ILE A 232 1.69 0.18 -25.76
C ILE A 232 1.65 1.50 -26.53
N PRO A 233 1.28 2.62 -25.90
CA PRO A 233 1.23 3.92 -26.56
C PRO A 233 2.64 4.43 -26.86
N VAL A 234 2.92 4.74 -28.13
CA VAL A 234 4.26 5.23 -28.54
C VAL A 234 4.25 6.75 -28.66
N ARG A 235 3.77 7.28 -29.79
CA ARG A 235 3.67 8.72 -30.08
C ARG A 235 2.54 8.99 -31.07
N ARG A 236 1.88 10.15 -30.91
CA ARG A 236 0.85 10.67 -31.84
C ARG A 236 -0.32 9.71 -32.08
N GLY A 237 -0.75 9.00 -31.04
CA GLY A 237 -1.89 8.07 -31.11
C GLY A 237 -1.60 6.76 -31.85
N ARG A 238 -0.33 6.42 -32.07
CA ARG A 238 0.09 5.08 -32.50
C ARG A 238 0.36 4.19 -31.31
N PHE A 239 0.06 2.92 -31.49
CA PHE A 239 0.26 1.86 -30.50
C PHE A 239 1.07 0.74 -31.13
N ASP A 240 2.03 0.22 -30.38
CA ASP A 240 2.69 -1.03 -30.72
C ASP A 240 1.89 -2.17 -30.10
N ARG A 241 1.55 -3.17 -30.90
CA ARG A 241 0.82 -4.36 -30.46
C ARG A 241 1.83 -5.40 -30.04
N ILE A 242 1.79 -5.79 -28.76
CA ILE A 242 2.72 -6.76 -28.20
C ILE A 242 1.93 -7.99 -27.75
N LEU A 243 2.28 -9.15 -28.29
CA LEU A 243 1.73 -10.42 -27.83
C LEU A 243 2.48 -10.88 -26.59
N ILE A 244 1.79 -10.98 -25.47
CA ILE A 244 2.37 -11.49 -24.22
C ILE A 244 2.01 -12.96 -24.11
N ARG A 245 3.02 -13.81 -23.95
CA ARG A 245 2.86 -15.22 -23.60
C ARG A 245 3.40 -15.43 -22.19
N GLY A 246 2.55 -15.78 -21.25
CA GLY A 246 2.93 -15.98 -19.86
C GLY A 246 2.94 -17.45 -19.46
N MET A 247 3.89 -17.86 -18.62
CA MET A 247 4.01 -19.25 -18.14
C MET A 247 4.54 -19.33 -16.70
N ALA A 248 4.06 -20.31 -15.94
CA ALA A 248 4.54 -20.56 -14.56
C ALA A 248 5.88 -21.32 -14.52
N GLY A 249 6.11 -22.16 -15.53
CA GLY A 249 7.28 -23.05 -15.63
C GLY A 249 8.52 -22.39 -16.22
N GLU A 250 9.56 -23.20 -16.44
CA GLU A 250 10.77 -22.76 -17.14
C GLU A 250 10.49 -22.56 -18.63
N ALA A 251 10.93 -21.42 -19.17
CA ALA A 251 10.84 -21.12 -20.59
C ALA A 251 11.93 -21.86 -21.41
N GLY A 252 11.50 -22.69 -22.35
CA GLY A 252 12.33 -23.43 -23.29
C GLY A 252 12.35 -22.86 -24.71
N ILE A 253 13.11 -23.50 -25.61
CA ILE A 253 13.15 -23.11 -27.04
C ILE A 253 11.78 -23.28 -27.71
N GLN A 254 11.05 -24.34 -27.35
CA GLN A 254 9.72 -24.61 -27.92
C GLN A 254 8.73 -23.50 -27.62
N ASP A 255 8.83 -22.86 -26.45
CA ASP A 255 7.96 -21.75 -26.05
C ASP A 255 8.25 -20.48 -26.87
N ILE A 256 9.51 -20.26 -27.26
CA ILE A 256 9.89 -19.15 -28.16
C ILE A 256 9.37 -19.40 -29.58
N GLU A 257 9.46 -20.63 -30.07
CA GLU A 257 8.89 -20.98 -31.38
C GLU A 257 7.36 -20.83 -31.39
N ALA A 258 6.69 -21.28 -30.32
CA ALA A 258 5.25 -21.09 -30.15
C ALA A 258 4.88 -19.60 -30.09
N LEU A 259 5.66 -18.79 -29.37
CA LEU A 259 5.49 -17.33 -29.34
C LEU A 259 5.61 -16.73 -30.74
N ARG A 260 6.64 -17.11 -31.52
CA ARG A 260 6.83 -16.62 -32.90
C ARG A 260 5.61 -16.92 -33.76
N GLN A 261 5.10 -18.15 -33.69
CA GLN A 261 3.92 -18.57 -34.46
C GLN A 261 2.67 -17.77 -34.05
N SER A 262 2.48 -17.50 -32.76
CA SER A 262 1.38 -16.67 -32.26
C SER A 262 1.51 -15.22 -32.76
N VAL A 263 2.71 -14.64 -32.74
CA VAL A 263 2.99 -13.29 -33.25
C VAL A 263 2.68 -13.18 -34.75
N GLU A 264 3.15 -14.12 -35.56
CA GLU A 264 2.88 -14.15 -37.00
C GLU A 264 1.39 -14.32 -37.30
N LYS A 265 0.70 -15.19 -36.56
CA LYS A 265 -0.73 -15.45 -36.72
C LYS A 265 -1.58 -14.23 -36.36
N GLN A 266 -1.25 -13.54 -35.27
CA GLN A 266 -2.00 -12.36 -34.80
C GLN A 266 -1.51 -11.04 -35.39
N LYS A 267 -0.42 -11.08 -36.18
CA LYS A 267 0.23 -9.93 -36.81
C LYS A 267 0.53 -8.82 -35.80
N THR A 268 1.14 -9.19 -34.67
CA THR A 268 1.61 -8.22 -33.68
C THR A 268 2.99 -7.69 -34.07
N ASP A 269 3.34 -6.52 -33.55
CA ASP A 269 4.61 -5.86 -33.83
C ASP A 269 5.76 -6.54 -33.08
N GLU A 270 5.49 -6.95 -31.84
CA GLU A 270 6.43 -7.67 -30.97
C GLU A 270 5.75 -8.84 -30.23
N GLY A 271 6.57 -9.70 -29.61
CA GLY A 271 6.12 -10.76 -28.72
C GLY A 271 7.02 -10.92 -27.50
N TRP A 272 6.44 -10.93 -26.30
CA TRP A 272 7.19 -11.11 -25.05
C TRP A 272 6.81 -12.43 -24.38
N LEU A 273 7.80 -13.29 -24.14
CA LEU A 273 7.66 -14.46 -23.28
C LEU A 273 7.96 -14.07 -21.83
N VAL A 274 6.99 -14.19 -20.93
CA VAL A 274 7.15 -13.84 -19.51
C VAL A 274 6.98 -15.06 -18.61
N THR A 275 7.95 -15.32 -17.74
CA THR A 275 7.89 -16.43 -16.77
C THR A 275 8.01 -15.96 -15.31
N ALA A 276 7.34 -16.67 -14.40
CA ALA A 276 7.51 -16.46 -12.95
C ALA A 276 8.85 -17.00 -12.41
N ARG A 277 9.48 -17.94 -13.12
CA ARG A 277 10.67 -18.66 -12.62
C ARG A 277 11.92 -18.33 -13.44
N ARG A 278 12.36 -19.28 -14.27
CA ARG A 278 13.66 -19.24 -14.94
C ARG A 278 13.49 -19.37 -16.44
N ILE A 279 14.39 -18.73 -17.18
CA ILE A 279 14.49 -18.86 -18.64
C ILE A 279 15.72 -19.68 -18.94
N SER A 280 15.57 -20.74 -19.74
CA SER A 280 16.71 -21.55 -20.15
C SER A 280 17.71 -20.72 -20.95
N LYS A 281 19.02 -20.99 -20.77
CA LYS A 281 20.07 -20.30 -21.57
C LYS A 281 19.88 -20.51 -23.08
N ALA A 282 19.30 -21.64 -23.45
CA ALA A 282 18.99 -21.97 -24.82
C ALA A 282 17.87 -21.07 -25.38
N ALA A 283 16.80 -20.83 -24.60
CA ALA A 283 15.76 -19.87 -24.97
C ALA A 283 16.30 -18.44 -25.10
N ARG A 284 17.15 -17.97 -24.16
CA ARG A 284 17.78 -16.63 -24.28
C ARG A 284 18.59 -16.49 -25.57
N ARG A 285 19.43 -17.48 -25.90
CA ARG A 285 20.19 -17.49 -27.16
C ARG A 285 19.31 -17.56 -28.41
N GLU A 286 18.14 -18.19 -28.31
CA GLU A 286 17.19 -18.27 -29.42
C GLU A 286 16.60 -16.89 -29.72
N VAL A 287 16.21 -16.16 -28.67
CA VAL A 287 15.69 -14.79 -28.76
C VAL A 287 16.75 -13.83 -29.34
N ASP A 288 18.02 -13.98 -28.97
CA ASP A 288 19.12 -13.13 -29.48
C ASP A 288 19.41 -13.29 -30.99
N LYS A 289 18.80 -14.26 -31.68
CA LYS A 289 19.02 -14.47 -33.12
C LYS A 289 18.42 -13.32 -33.94
N ALA A 290 19.07 -13.00 -35.07
CA ALA A 290 18.61 -11.93 -35.97
C ALA A 290 17.19 -12.13 -36.52
N GLU A 291 16.74 -13.37 -36.63
CA GLU A 291 15.40 -13.76 -37.09
C GLU A 291 14.31 -13.46 -36.03
N ASN A 292 14.69 -13.37 -34.75
CA ASN A 292 13.79 -13.18 -33.60
C ASN A 292 13.88 -11.78 -32.99
N ARG A 293 14.38 -10.78 -33.72
CA ARG A 293 14.58 -9.41 -33.21
C ARG A 293 13.33 -8.70 -32.67
N HIS A 294 12.16 -9.23 -32.97
CA HIS A 294 10.86 -8.72 -32.53
C HIS A 294 10.30 -9.52 -31.33
N LEU A 295 11.05 -10.51 -30.85
CA LEU A 295 10.70 -11.32 -29.70
C LEU A 295 11.63 -10.98 -28.54
N ASP A 296 11.10 -11.00 -27.33
CA ASP A 296 11.86 -10.89 -26.10
C ASP A 296 11.43 -11.95 -25.09
N CYS A 297 12.30 -12.21 -24.11
CA CYS A 297 11.99 -13.07 -22.98
C CYS A 297 12.41 -12.46 -21.65
N TYR A 298 11.48 -12.40 -20.70
CA TYR A 298 11.68 -11.78 -19.39
C TYR A 298 11.20 -12.71 -18.27
N THR A 299 11.91 -12.74 -17.15
CA THR A 299 11.21 -13.08 -15.91
C THR A 299 10.30 -11.93 -15.53
N PHE A 300 9.25 -12.18 -14.76
CA PHE A 300 8.36 -11.09 -14.34
C PHE A 300 9.10 -10.00 -13.54
N ASP A 301 10.13 -10.38 -12.77
CA ASP A 301 11.01 -9.42 -12.08
C ASP A 301 11.89 -8.61 -13.05
N GLU A 302 12.35 -9.21 -14.15
CA GLU A 302 13.09 -8.49 -15.21
C GLU A 302 12.19 -7.49 -15.95
N LEU A 303 10.91 -7.85 -16.16
CA LEU A 303 9.94 -6.97 -16.80
C LEU A 303 9.64 -5.73 -15.94
N ILE A 304 9.51 -5.91 -14.62
CA ILE A 304 9.28 -4.80 -13.68
C ILE A 304 10.46 -3.81 -13.69
N ASP A 305 11.70 -4.31 -13.78
CA ASP A 305 12.90 -3.47 -13.80
C ASP A 305 12.95 -2.48 -14.98
N ILE A 306 12.22 -2.75 -16.07
CA ILE A 306 12.19 -1.88 -17.25
C ILE A 306 11.56 -0.53 -16.90
N ASP A 307 10.48 -0.54 -16.11
CA ASP A 307 9.73 0.66 -15.75
C ASP A 307 10.05 1.17 -14.32
N ALA A 308 10.55 0.31 -13.43
CA ALA A 308 10.83 0.63 -12.03
C ALA A 308 12.32 0.53 -11.68
N ASP A 309 13.08 1.59 -11.96
CA ASP A 309 14.51 1.66 -11.65
C ASP A 309 14.78 2.18 -10.22
N PHE A 310 15.28 1.27 -9.36
CA PHE A 310 15.71 1.58 -7.99
C PHE A 310 17.24 1.72 -7.84
N GLY A 311 18.01 1.76 -8.94
CA GLY A 311 19.47 1.77 -8.91
C GLY A 311 20.07 2.88 -8.05
N GLY A 312 19.55 4.11 -8.18
CA GLY A 312 20.01 5.25 -7.38
C GLY A 312 19.78 5.10 -5.87
N TYR A 313 18.68 4.45 -5.47
CA TYR A 313 18.42 4.14 -4.07
C TYR A 313 19.33 3.00 -3.56
N ILE A 314 19.54 1.96 -4.37
CA ILE A 314 20.41 0.83 -4.01
C ILE A 314 21.83 1.32 -3.73
N GLU A 315 22.38 2.16 -4.62
CA GLU A 315 23.71 2.75 -4.43
C GLU A 315 23.76 3.63 -3.17
N TRP A 316 22.74 4.44 -2.94
CA TRP A 316 22.64 5.27 -1.73
C TRP A 316 22.65 4.40 -0.46
N LEU A 317 21.84 3.34 -0.40
CA LEU A 317 21.75 2.49 0.79
C LEU A 317 23.10 1.83 1.10
N GLU A 318 23.79 1.30 0.09
CA GLU A 318 25.12 0.69 0.27
C GLU A 318 26.15 1.72 0.77
N ASN A 319 26.14 2.93 0.21
CA ASN A 319 27.03 4.00 0.64
C ASN A 319 26.72 4.46 2.06
N GLU A 320 25.45 4.57 2.43
CA GLU A 320 25.03 5.00 3.77
C GLU A 320 25.43 3.98 4.85
N VAL A 321 25.26 2.67 4.56
CA VAL A 321 25.66 1.57 5.44
C VAL A 321 27.17 1.57 5.65
N ARG A 322 27.96 1.66 4.57
CA ARG A 322 29.44 1.71 4.64
C ARG A 322 29.93 2.97 5.35
N ARG A 323 29.31 4.13 5.08
CA ARG A 323 29.64 5.40 5.75
C ARG A 323 29.49 5.30 7.26
N ARG A 324 28.43 4.62 7.73
CA ARG A 324 28.17 4.37 9.15
C ARG A 324 28.90 3.14 9.69
N GLN A 325 29.57 2.37 8.83
CA GLN A 325 30.27 1.12 9.15
C GLN A 325 29.36 0.05 9.75
N ILE A 326 28.07 0.06 9.39
CA ILE A 326 27.06 -0.88 9.90
C ILE A 326 27.35 -2.30 9.39
N ASP A 327 27.91 -2.43 8.20
CA ASP A 327 28.32 -3.69 7.59
C ASP A 327 29.40 -4.45 8.38
N GLY A 328 30.24 -3.73 9.16
CA GLY A 328 31.33 -4.34 9.92
C GLY A 328 31.22 -4.21 11.45
N LYS A 329 30.40 -3.29 11.96
CA LYS A 329 30.29 -2.98 13.40
C LYS A 329 28.93 -3.29 14.02
N TYR A 330 27.97 -3.76 13.23
CA TYR A 330 26.65 -4.08 13.76
C TYR A 330 26.75 -5.27 14.71
N VAL A 331 26.24 -5.08 15.91
CA VAL A 331 26.03 -6.15 16.89
C VAL A 331 24.52 -6.42 16.93
N PRO A 332 24.07 -7.65 16.61
CA PRO A 332 22.66 -8.01 16.65
C PRO A 332 22.03 -7.73 18.00
N LEU A 333 20.72 -7.47 18.04
CA LEU A 333 19.98 -7.16 19.26
C LEU A 333 18.94 -8.23 19.53
N GLY A 334 18.82 -8.65 20.79
CA GLY A 334 17.66 -9.42 21.23
C GLY A 334 16.38 -8.59 21.14
N CYS A 335 15.24 -9.25 21.08
CA CYS A 335 13.96 -8.57 21.17
C CYS A 335 12.96 -9.35 22.01
N THR A 336 12.03 -8.65 22.64
CA THR A 336 10.90 -9.24 23.33
C THR A 336 9.61 -8.96 22.56
N LYS A 337 8.71 -9.94 22.58
CA LYS A 337 7.34 -9.80 22.11
C LYS A 337 6.40 -10.01 23.28
N ALA A 338 5.49 -9.06 23.49
CA ALA A 338 4.44 -9.21 24.49
C ALA A 338 3.40 -10.24 24.00
N GLU A 339 3.20 -11.29 24.78
CA GLU A 339 2.14 -12.29 24.55
C GLU A 339 0.85 -11.79 25.20
N LEU A 340 -0.18 -11.55 24.39
CA LEU A 340 -1.43 -10.93 24.83
C LEU A 340 -2.56 -11.96 24.91
N ASP A 341 -3.35 -11.87 25.99
CA ASP A 341 -4.59 -12.61 26.15
C ASP A 341 -5.53 -12.36 24.96
N ALA A 342 -5.99 -13.44 24.33
CA ALA A 342 -6.83 -13.36 23.15
C ALA A 342 -8.13 -12.57 23.38
N ILE A 343 -8.68 -12.64 24.60
CA ILE A 343 -9.97 -12.07 25.01
C ILE A 343 -9.78 -10.67 25.58
N ASN A 344 -8.91 -10.54 26.59
CA ASN A 344 -8.79 -9.29 27.36
C ASN A 344 -7.67 -8.37 26.86
N LYS A 345 -6.85 -8.81 25.89
CA LYS A 345 -5.70 -8.10 25.34
C LYS A 345 -4.70 -7.58 26.39
N ARG A 346 -4.70 -8.22 27.57
CA ARG A 346 -3.72 -7.99 28.64
C ARG A 346 -2.50 -8.84 28.36
N GLN A 347 -1.33 -8.31 28.69
CA GLN A 347 -0.10 -9.08 28.59
C GLN A 347 -0.15 -10.24 29.60
N ILE A 348 0.01 -11.46 29.08
CA ILE A 348 0.13 -12.69 29.86
C ILE A 348 1.60 -12.98 30.12
N ASP A 349 2.43 -12.83 29.09
CA ASP A 349 3.86 -13.14 29.15
C ASP A 349 4.67 -12.27 28.16
N ALA A 350 5.98 -12.47 28.09
CA ALA A 350 6.84 -11.92 27.06
C ALA A 350 7.80 -13.01 26.52
N SER A 351 7.73 -13.27 25.22
CA SER A 351 8.69 -14.15 24.54
C SER A 351 9.96 -13.35 24.23
N TYR A 352 11.11 -13.84 24.69
CA TYR A 352 12.42 -13.29 24.37
C TYR A 352 13.04 -14.06 23.20
N TYR A 353 13.59 -13.35 22.23
CA TYR A 353 14.28 -13.89 21.07
C TYR A 353 15.75 -13.47 21.12
N GLY A 354 16.64 -14.43 21.31
CA GLY A 354 18.07 -14.24 21.54
C GLY A 354 18.93 -14.80 20.42
N GLU A 355 20.17 -15.15 20.74
CA GLU A 355 21.13 -15.72 19.78
C GLU A 355 20.62 -16.99 19.09
N GLU A 356 19.95 -17.87 19.86
CA GLU A 356 19.42 -19.15 19.37
C GLU A 356 18.33 -19.00 18.31
N ASP A 357 17.63 -17.86 18.30
CA ASP A 357 16.59 -17.53 17.32
C ASP A 357 17.12 -16.72 16.12
N GLY A 358 18.42 -16.41 16.10
CA GLY A 358 19.00 -15.47 15.14
C GLY A 358 18.71 -14.00 15.46
N TRP A 359 18.47 -13.69 16.74
CA TRP A 359 18.16 -12.34 17.23
C TRP A 359 16.89 -11.75 16.60
N ILE A 360 16.72 -10.43 16.66
CA ILE A 360 15.60 -9.76 15.97
C ILE A 360 15.59 -10.06 14.45
N ASP A 361 16.75 -10.20 13.82
CA ASP A 361 16.83 -10.45 12.38
C ASP A 361 16.16 -11.77 12.00
N GLY A 362 16.41 -12.84 12.78
CA GLY A 362 15.76 -14.14 12.60
C GLY A 362 14.25 -14.10 12.83
N TYR A 363 13.79 -13.29 13.79
CA TYR A 363 12.36 -13.05 13.99
C TYR A 363 11.73 -12.37 12.77
N ILE A 364 12.38 -11.34 12.23
CA ILE A 364 11.86 -10.59 11.07
C ILE A 364 11.86 -11.46 9.82
N ASP A 365 12.83 -12.37 9.68
CA ASP A 365 12.84 -13.36 8.60
C ASP A 365 11.62 -14.29 8.69
N GLN A 366 11.29 -14.82 9.87
CA GLN A 366 10.07 -15.62 10.08
C GLN A 366 8.80 -14.79 9.81
N TRP A 367 8.77 -13.54 10.28
CA TRP A 367 7.67 -12.63 10.00
C TRP A 367 7.52 -12.33 8.50
N MET A 368 8.63 -12.27 7.74
CA MET A 368 8.59 -12.01 6.29
C MET A 368 7.82 -13.09 5.54
N ASP A 369 7.94 -14.34 5.99
CA ASP A 369 7.32 -15.52 5.39
C ASP A 369 5.85 -15.71 5.80
N ASP A 370 5.38 -15.00 6.84
CA ASP A 370 3.99 -15.08 7.32
C ASP A 370 3.05 -14.14 6.52
N PRO A 371 2.13 -14.66 5.69
CA PRO A 371 1.28 -13.80 4.85
C PRO A 371 0.22 -13.00 5.63
N ALA A 372 -0.11 -13.35 6.87
CA ALA A 372 -1.17 -12.68 7.65
C ALA A 372 -0.68 -11.42 8.39
N LYS A 373 0.64 -11.25 8.51
CA LYS A 373 1.26 -10.18 9.29
C LYS A 373 1.90 -9.14 8.40
N GLU A 374 1.21 -8.04 8.19
CA GLU A 374 1.63 -7.01 7.23
C GLU A 374 2.48 -5.91 7.87
N HIS A 375 2.37 -5.72 9.19
CA HIS A 375 3.02 -4.63 9.91
C HIS A 375 3.68 -5.08 11.20
N ILE A 376 4.92 -4.64 11.43
CA ILE A 376 5.61 -4.77 12.71
C ILE A 376 6.12 -3.40 13.19
N SER A 377 5.95 -3.10 14.49
CA SER A 377 6.66 -1.98 15.10
C SER A 377 7.78 -2.45 16.00
N VAL A 378 8.94 -1.86 15.82
CA VAL A 378 10.13 -2.10 16.62
C VAL A 378 10.31 -0.92 17.57
N LEU A 379 10.13 -1.21 18.85
CA LEU A 379 10.21 -0.27 19.96
C LEU A 379 11.56 -0.35 20.65
N GLY A 380 11.91 0.71 21.36
CA GLY A 380 13.05 0.74 22.24
C GLY A 380 13.34 2.14 22.70
N GLU A 381 14.07 2.26 23.80
CA GLU A 381 14.48 3.57 24.33
C GLU A 381 15.43 4.32 23.38
N PHE A 382 15.72 5.57 23.72
CA PHE A 382 16.75 6.32 22.99
C PHE A 382 18.10 5.61 23.04
N GLY A 383 18.74 5.45 21.88
CA GLY A 383 20.08 4.86 21.80
C GLY A 383 20.14 3.33 21.81
N THR A 384 19.00 2.63 21.79
CA THR A 384 18.94 1.15 21.75
C THR A 384 19.29 0.53 20.40
N GLY A 385 19.64 1.32 19.39
CA GLY A 385 20.08 0.80 18.09
C GLY A 385 18.98 0.58 17.04
N LYS A 386 17.74 1.08 17.25
CA LYS A 386 16.63 1.01 16.27
C LYS A 386 17.04 1.35 14.83
N THR A 387 17.66 2.52 14.63
CA THR A 387 18.14 2.95 13.32
C THR A 387 19.23 2.02 12.78
N TRP A 388 20.15 1.55 13.63
CA TRP A 388 21.19 0.60 13.20
C TRP A 388 20.59 -0.72 12.74
N PHE A 389 19.62 -1.26 13.48
CA PHE A 389 18.85 -2.44 13.08
C PHE A 389 18.13 -2.21 11.74
N ALA A 390 17.40 -1.09 11.57
CA ALA A 390 16.67 -0.79 10.34
C ALA A 390 17.60 -0.77 9.11
N PHE A 391 18.74 -0.09 9.21
CA PHE A 391 19.74 -0.03 8.13
C PHE A 391 20.44 -1.37 7.91
N HIS A 392 20.78 -2.10 8.97
CA HIS A 392 21.40 -3.43 8.88
C HIS A 392 20.48 -4.42 8.18
N TYR A 393 19.23 -4.53 8.63
CA TYR A 393 18.26 -5.44 8.04
C TYR A 393 17.94 -5.06 6.58
N ALA A 394 17.79 -3.76 6.29
CA ALA A 394 17.63 -3.28 4.92
C ALA A 394 18.82 -3.68 4.03
N TRP A 395 20.04 -3.55 4.54
CA TRP A 395 21.24 -3.95 3.80
C TRP A 395 21.31 -5.46 3.57
N THR A 396 21.06 -6.27 4.59
CA THR A 396 21.04 -7.74 4.50
C THR A 396 19.97 -8.22 3.51
N ALA A 397 18.76 -7.66 3.58
CA ALA A 397 17.70 -7.94 2.61
C ALA A 397 18.08 -7.50 1.18
N LEU A 398 18.78 -6.37 1.03
CA LEU A 398 19.28 -5.91 -0.27
C LEU A 398 20.35 -6.86 -0.82
N GLN A 399 21.25 -7.40 0.01
CA GLN A 399 22.24 -8.39 -0.46
C GLN A 399 21.56 -9.67 -0.95
N ARG A 400 20.52 -10.15 -0.25
CA ARG A 400 19.69 -11.28 -0.70
C ARG A 400 18.99 -10.97 -2.03
N TYR A 401 18.47 -9.75 -2.18
CA TYR A 401 17.86 -9.27 -3.43
C TYR A 401 18.85 -9.30 -4.60
N LYS A 402 20.04 -8.72 -4.42
CA LYS A 402 21.10 -8.69 -5.46
C LYS A 402 21.56 -10.10 -5.82
N GLN A 403 21.77 -10.95 -4.84
CA GLN A 403 22.16 -12.34 -5.07
C GLN A 403 21.09 -13.11 -5.85
N ALA A 404 19.81 -12.91 -5.55
CA ALA A 404 18.72 -13.51 -6.31
C ALA A 404 18.68 -13.00 -7.76
N LYS A 405 18.89 -11.69 -7.96
CA LYS A 405 18.99 -11.06 -9.30
C LYS A 405 20.16 -11.64 -10.11
N GLU A 406 21.34 -11.77 -9.51
CA GLU A 406 22.53 -12.35 -10.16
C GLU A 406 22.36 -13.82 -10.52
N ARG A 407 21.69 -14.59 -9.66
CA ARG A 407 21.43 -16.02 -9.88
C ARG A 407 20.24 -16.29 -10.82
N GLY A 408 19.46 -15.27 -11.16
CA GLY A 408 18.24 -15.40 -11.96
C GLY A 408 17.15 -16.21 -11.26
N THR A 409 17.07 -16.13 -9.93
CA THR A 409 15.99 -16.73 -9.13
C THR A 409 14.94 -15.67 -8.79
N GLN A 410 13.78 -16.11 -8.29
CA GLN A 410 12.74 -15.21 -7.82
C GLN A 410 13.33 -14.22 -6.79
N ARG A 411 13.05 -12.93 -6.99
CA ARG A 411 13.60 -11.89 -6.12
C ARG A 411 12.79 -11.79 -4.82
N PRO A 412 13.46 -11.69 -3.65
CA PRO A 412 12.78 -11.30 -2.43
C PRO A 412 12.30 -9.83 -2.53
N ARG A 413 11.61 -9.37 -1.49
CA ARG A 413 11.19 -7.97 -1.38
C ARG A 413 12.40 -7.02 -1.40
N LEU A 414 12.34 -5.98 -2.22
CA LEU A 414 13.31 -4.89 -2.19
C LEU A 414 13.07 -4.03 -0.94
N PRO A 415 14.06 -3.88 -0.04
CA PRO A 415 13.91 -3.05 1.15
C PRO A 415 14.01 -1.56 0.81
N LEU A 416 13.03 -0.77 1.22
CA LEU A 416 13.01 0.69 1.11
C LEU A 416 13.05 1.31 2.51
N ILE A 417 14.22 1.79 2.94
CA ILE A 417 14.39 2.48 4.21
C ILE A 417 14.14 3.98 4.08
N ILE A 418 13.14 4.46 4.81
CA ILE A 418 12.65 5.83 4.77
C ILE A 418 12.86 6.44 6.15
N THR A 419 13.87 7.32 6.25
CA THR A 419 14.16 8.09 7.47
C THR A 419 13.13 9.20 7.64
N LEU A 420 12.18 9.00 8.56
CA LEU A 420 11.04 9.89 8.76
C LEU A 420 11.45 11.30 9.22
N ARG A 421 12.64 11.45 9.81
CA ARG A 421 13.26 12.75 10.13
C ARG A 421 13.23 13.74 8.96
N ASP A 422 13.55 13.23 7.77
CA ASP A 422 13.73 14.05 6.57
C ASP A 422 12.39 14.64 6.08
N TYR A 423 11.27 14.07 6.56
CA TYR A 423 9.92 14.39 6.13
C TYR A 423 9.02 14.84 7.29
N ALA A 424 9.61 15.31 8.40
CA ALA A 424 8.85 15.75 9.58
C ALA A 424 7.82 16.89 9.32
N LYS A 425 7.92 17.59 8.17
CA LYS A 425 6.97 18.61 7.73
C LYS A 425 5.92 18.12 6.71
N ALA A 426 6.04 16.87 6.26
CA ALA A 426 5.10 16.31 5.28
C ALA A 426 3.71 16.16 5.92
N LEU A 427 2.68 16.61 5.20
CA LEU A 427 1.30 16.59 5.68
C LEU A 427 0.60 15.24 5.48
N ASN A 428 1.15 14.38 4.61
CA ASN A 428 0.60 13.06 4.26
C ASN A 428 1.71 12.12 3.77
N VAL A 429 1.40 10.82 3.67
CA VAL A 429 2.35 9.79 3.22
C VAL A 429 2.75 9.95 1.76
N GLU A 430 1.85 10.45 0.91
CA GLU A 430 2.15 10.71 -0.50
C GLU A 430 3.30 11.71 -0.66
N ASN A 431 3.37 12.75 0.18
CA ASN A 431 4.48 13.69 0.19
C ASN A 431 5.78 13.07 0.71
N VAL A 432 5.71 12.17 1.69
CA VAL A 432 6.88 11.40 2.16
C VAL A 432 7.44 10.55 1.03
N LEU A 433 6.56 9.79 0.37
CA LEU A 433 6.93 8.91 -0.75
C LEU A 433 7.42 9.71 -1.96
N ALA A 434 6.75 10.80 -2.33
CA ALA A 434 7.19 11.67 -3.41
C ALA A 434 8.56 12.30 -3.12
N GLY A 435 8.79 12.77 -1.89
CA GLY A 435 10.09 13.28 -1.47
C GLY A 435 11.18 12.20 -1.52
N PHE A 436 10.84 10.98 -1.10
CA PHE A 436 11.75 9.84 -1.16
C PHE A 436 12.10 9.44 -2.59
N PHE A 437 11.10 9.17 -3.42
CA PHE A 437 11.30 8.72 -4.80
C PHE A 437 11.91 9.82 -5.66
N PHE A 438 11.27 10.98 -5.78
CA PHE A 438 11.70 12.00 -6.73
C PHE A 438 12.87 12.84 -6.23
N THR A 439 12.76 13.38 -5.01
CA THR A 439 13.73 14.39 -4.53
C THR A 439 15.03 13.75 -4.06
N LYS A 440 14.95 12.66 -3.29
CA LYS A 440 16.11 12.06 -2.63
C LYS A 440 16.82 11.03 -3.51
N HIS A 441 16.07 10.21 -4.24
CA HIS A 441 16.62 9.06 -4.98
C HIS A 441 16.45 9.13 -6.50
N ASN A 442 15.77 10.16 -7.02
CA ASN A 442 15.51 10.37 -8.45
C ASN A 442 14.89 9.14 -9.15
N ILE A 443 14.06 8.41 -8.41
CA ILE A 443 13.29 7.27 -8.91
C ILE A 443 12.04 7.82 -9.59
N ARG A 444 11.86 7.47 -10.87
CA ARG A 444 10.71 7.89 -11.68
C ARG A 444 9.51 6.95 -11.45
N LEU A 445 9.02 6.90 -10.22
CA LEU A 445 7.84 6.12 -9.84
C LEU A 445 6.65 7.03 -9.57
N ASN A 446 5.52 6.78 -10.23
CA ASN A 446 4.25 7.38 -9.82
C ASN A 446 3.67 6.61 -8.61
N SER A 447 2.70 7.21 -7.91
CA SER A 447 2.09 6.60 -6.72
C SER A 447 1.38 5.28 -7.01
N GLU A 448 0.77 5.16 -8.19
CA GLU A 448 -0.02 3.99 -8.58
C GLU A 448 0.87 2.77 -8.81
N VAL A 449 2.02 2.96 -9.48
CA VAL A 449 3.05 1.93 -9.68
C VAL A 449 3.65 1.51 -8.34
N PHE A 450 3.91 2.45 -7.43
CA PHE A 450 4.34 2.12 -6.07
C PHE A 450 3.32 1.25 -5.34
N ASP A 451 2.05 1.64 -5.34
CA ASP A 451 0.97 0.89 -4.68
C ASP A 451 0.85 -0.51 -5.26
N GLN A 452 0.99 -0.64 -6.58
CA GLN A 452 0.95 -1.93 -7.27
C GLN A 452 2.15 -2.81 -6.88
N LEU A 453 3.38 -2.29 -6.84
CA LEU A 453 4.56 -3.02 -6.38
C LEU A 453 4.43 -3.47 -4.92
N ASN A 454 3.86 -2.62 -4.07
CA ASN A 454 3.63 -2.91 -2.66
C ASN A 454 2.60 -4.04 -2.49
N ARG A 455 1.45 -3.98 -3.19
CA ARG A 455 0.42 -5.04 -3.21
C ARG A 455 0.91 -6.35 -3.77
N MET A 456 1.77 -6.30 -4.79
CA MET A 456 2.40 -7.48 -5.39
C MET A 456 3.45 -8.12 -4.46
N GLY A 457 3.73 -7.51 -3.31
CA GLY A 457 4.72 -8.00 -2.37
C GLY A 457 6.16 -7.90 -2.88
N LYS A 458 6.45 -6.90 -3.73
CA LYS A 458 7.80 -6.64 -4.26
C LYS A 458 8.63 -5.74 -3.37
N LEU A 459 7.99 -5.04 -2.43
CA LEU A 459 8.62 -4.08 -1.53
C LEU A 459 8.55 -4.52 -0.07
N LEU A 460 9.58 -4.14 0.69
CA LEU A 460 9.61 -4.12 2.15
C LEU A 460 9.82 -2.67 2.56
N LEU A 461 8.83 -2.06 3.20
CA LEU A 461 8.92 -0.66 3.63
C LEU A 461 9.46 -0.61 5.07
N ILE A 462 10.50 0.18 5.29
CA ILE A 462 11.11 0.35 6.61
C ILE A 462 11.07 1.83 6.95
N PHE A 463 10.11 2.23 7.78
CA PHE A 463 10.00 3.60 8.27
C PHE A 463 10.81 3.74 9.56
N ASP A 464 11.89 4.50 9.51
CA ASP A 464 12.77 4.72 10.66
C ASP A 464 12.49 6.06 11.35
N GLY A 465 12.29 6.03 12.67
CA GLY A 465 12.20 7.23 13.52
C GLY A 465 10.83 7.88 13.55
N PHE A 466 9.75 7.13 13.81
CA PHE A 466 8.40 7.70 13.92
C PHE A 466 8.30 8.81 14.98
N ASP A 467 9.01 8.64 16.10
CA ASP A 467 9.10 9.63 17.18
C ASP A 467 9.62 10.99 16.70
N GLU A 468 10.43 11.03 15.65
CA GLU A 468 11.02 12.26 15.13
C GLU A 468 10.02 13.11 14.35
N MET A 469 8.94 12.49 13.83
CA MET A 469 7.76 13.21 13.36
C MET A 469 6.85 13.64 14.51
N ALA A 470 6.80 12.87 15.59
CA ALA A 470 5.92 13.12 16.74
C ALA A 470 6.44 14.24 17.67
N ALA A 471 7.76 14.44 17.76
CA ALA A 471 8.40 15.34 18.74
C ALA A 471 8.02 16.83 18.65
N LYS A 472 7.31 17.26 17.59
CA LYS A 472 6.82 18.64 17.40
C LYS A 472 5.30 18.75 17.23
N CYS A 473 4.60 17.63 17.38
CA CYS A 473 3.19 17.49 17.06
C CYS A 473 2.36 17.32 18.35
N ASP A 474 1.10 17.73 18.32
CA ASP A 474 0.18 17.34 19.39
C ASP A 474 -0.19 15.83 19.27
N ARG A 475 -0.85 15.31 20.31
CA ARG A 475 -1.27 13.89 20.35
C ARG A 475 -2.09 13.50 19.11
N GLN A 476 -3.01 14.37 18.70
CA GLN A 476 -3.91 14.09 17.58
C GLN A 476 -3.15 14.06 16.25
N GLN A 477 -2.22 14.97 16.05
CA GLN A 477 -1.39 15.03 14.86
C GLN A 477 -0.45 13.83 14.79
N THR A 478 0.06 13.33 15.92
CA THR A 478 0.85 12.08 15.94
C THR A 478 0.00 10.88 15.51
N ILE A 479 -1.23 10.77 16.02
CA ILE A 479 -2.19 9.73 15.59
C ILE A 479 -2.48 9.87 14.09
N ASN A 480 -2.74 11.08 13.61
CA ASN A 480 -2.99 11.33 12.19
C ASN A 480 -1.78 10.95 11.32
N ASN A 481 -0.55 11.26 11.75
CA ASN A 481 0.67 10.88 11.05
C ASN A 481 0.83 9.36 10.99
N PHE A 482 0.55 8.64 12.09
CA PHE A 482 0.54 7.18 12.08
C PHE A 482 -0.48 6.64 11.07
N TRP A 483 -1.68 7.21 11.06
CA TRP A 483 -2.74 6.86 10.12
C TRP A 483 -2.36 7.08 8.66
N GLU A 484 -1.70 8.20 8.36
CA GLU A 484 -1.20 8.47 7.02
C GLU A 484 -0.19 7.41 6.59
N LEU A 485 0.78 7.07 7.45
CA LEU A 485 1.75 6.02 7.18
C LEU A 485 1.07 4.65 7.02
N ALA A 486 0.03 4.38 7.81
CA ALA A 486 -0.71 3.13 7.77
C ALA A 486 -1.48 2.90 6.47
N LYS A 487 -1.74 3.94 5.65
CA LYS A 487 -2.43 3.78 4.36
C LYS A 487 -1.64 2.90 3.37
N VAL A 488 -0.34 2.74 3.57
CA VAL A 488 0.49 1.85 2.74
C VAL A 488 0.36 0.38 3.16
N ILE A 489 -0.33 0.10 4.26
CA ILE A 489 -0.58 -1.26 4.75
C ILE A 489 -1.81 -1.78 4.01
N VAL A 490 -1.54 -2.60 3.01
CA VAL A 490 -2.53 -3.23 2.15
C VAL A 490 -2.23 -4.72 2.06
N PRO A 491 -3.20 -5.56 1.66
CA PRO A 491 -2.95 -6.98 1.42
C PRO A 491 -1.69 -7.22 0.58
N GLY A 492 -0.74 -7.97 1.13
CA GLY A 492 0.55 -8.27 0.50
C GLY A 492 1.70 -7.32 0.85
N ALA A 493 1.45 -6.21 1.54
CA ALA A 493 2.48 -5.29 2.01
C ALA A 493 3.27 -5.87 3.21
N LYS A 494 4.52 -5.41 3.36
CA LYS A 494 5.35 -5.68 4.54
C LYS A 494 5.97 -4.37 5.00
N VAL A 495 5.62 -3.97 6.22
CA VAL A 495 6.02 -2.68 6.79
C VAL A 495 6.67 -2.86 8.16
N ILE A 496 7.87 -2.33 8.32
CA ILE A 496 8.57 -2.18 9.60
C ILE A 496 8.52 -0.71 9.99
N LEU A 497 8.10 -0.42 11.22
CA LEU A 497 8.08 0.94 11.76
C LEU A 497 8.88 1.01 13.06
N THR A 498 9.95 1.79 13.10
CA THR A 498 10.71 2.01 14.34
C THR A 498 10.15 3.21 15.12
N CYS A 499 10.04 3.08 16.44
CA CYS A 499 9.52 4.14 17.31
C CYS A 499 10.14 4.05 18.71
N ARG A 500 10.20 5.16 19.45
CA ARG A 500 10.50 5.11 20.88
C ARG A 500 9.32 4.58 21.69
N THR A 501 9.61 3.82 22.73
CA THR A 501 8.59 3.27 23.64
C THR A 501 7.70 4.37 24.25
N GLU A 502 8.26 5.57 24.50
CA GLU A 502 7.54 6.72 25.07
C GLU A 502 6.44 7.31 24.16
N HIS A 503 6.59 7.20 22.84
CA HIS A 503 5.62 7.69 21.84
C HIS A 503 4.71 6.58 21.31
N PHE A 504 4.82 5.38 21.89
CA PHE A 504 4.02 4.24 21.49
C PHE A 504 2.54 4.29 21.89
N PRO A 505 2.11 4.90 23.02
CA PRO A 505 0.69 4.99 23.35
C PRO A 505 -0.17 5.60 22.23
N GLU A 506 0.34 6.65 21.58
CA GLU A 506 -0.29 7.31 20.43
C GLU A 506 -0.35 6.38 19.21
N ALA A 507 0.74 5.66 18.93
CA ALA A 507 0.78 4.67 17.85
C ALA A 507 -0.19 3.50 18.12
N LYS A 508 -0.33 3.05 19.38
CA LYS A 508 -1.27 2.00 19.79
C LYS A 508 -2.71 2.44 19.59
N GLU A 509 -3.03 3.70 19.90
CA GLU A 509 -4.35 4.28 19.64
C GLU A 509 -4.63 4.38 18.13
N GLY A 510 -3.68 4.88 17.34
CA GLY A 510 -3.77 4.89 15.87
C GLY A 510 -4.02 3.49 15.29
N ARG A 511 -3.29 2.48 15.77
CA ARG A 511 -3.48 1.06 15.39
C ARG A 511 -4.85 0.51 15.78
N ALA A 512 -5.36 0.85 16.95
CA ALA A 512 -6.67 0.36 17.39
C ALA A 512 -7.78 0.90 16.48
N LEU A 513 -7.69 2.18 16.12
CA LEU A 513 -8.62 2.82 15.20
C LEU A 513 -8.48 2.20 13.78
N LEU A 514 -7.26 1.96 13.31
CA LEU A 514 -6.99 1.32 12.02
C LEU A 514 -7.51 -0.11 11.94
N ASN A 515 -7.27 -0.92 12.98
CA ASN A 515 -7.83 -2.26 13.06
C ASN A 515 -9.36 -2.25 13.06
N ALA A 516 -9.99 -1.26 13.69
CA ALA A 516 -11.45 -1.12 13.67
C ALA A 516 -11.96 -0.79 12.27
N GLU A 517 -11.29 0.11 11.55
CA GLU A 517 -11.63 0.44 10.16
C GLU A 517 -11.37 -0.74 9.21
N LEU A 518 -10.23 -1.42 9.35
CA LEU A 518 -9.90 -2.62 8.59
C LEU A 518 -10.94 -3.71 8.85
N LYS A 519 -11.31 -4.00 10.11
CA LYS A 519 -12.39 -4.94 10.46
C LYS A 519 -13.73 -4.58 9.82
N ALA A 520 -14.10 -3.30 9.84
CA ALA A 520 -15.32 -2.83 9.19
C ALA A 520 -15.26 -3.04 7.67
N SER A 521 -14.08 -2.86 7.08
CA SER A 521 -13.84 -3.01 5.64
C SER A 521 -13.67 -4.47 5.20
N THR A 522 -13.17 -5.36 6.07
CA THR A 522 -12.95 -6.79 5.79
C THR A 522 -14.10 -7.68 6.24
N ALA A 523 -15.18 -7.15 6.84
CA ALA A 523 -16.35 -7.93 7.23
C ALA A 523 -17.01 -8.72 6.07
N ASN A 524 -16.73 -8.35 4.81
CA ASN A 524 -17.17 -9.04 3.59
C ASN A 524 -16.07 -9.88 2.90
N LEU A 525 -14.87 -9.95 3.47
CA LEU A 525 -13.71 -10.72 2.98
C LEU A 525 -13.39 -11.78 4.04
N SER A 526 -13.37 -13.07 3.69
CA SER A 526 -13.13 -14.18 4.64
C SER A 526 -11.74 -14.22 5.28
N GLY A 527 -10.88 -13.23 5.02
CA GLY A 527 -9.51 -13.18 5.52
C GLY A 527 -9.40 -12.62 6.93
N GLU A 528 -8.41 -13.10 7.68
CA GLU A 528 -8.01 -12.47 8.94
C GLU A 528 -7.64 -11.00 8.72
N THR A 529 -8.01 -10.14 9.68
CA THR A 529 -7.64 -8.73 9.64
C THR A 529 -6.13 -8.56 9.82
N PRO A 530 -5.49 -7.60 9.14
CA PRO A 530 -4.05 -7.37 9.24
C PRO A 530 -3.59 -7.37 10.70
N GLN A 531 -2.70 -8.30 11.04
CA GLN A 531 -2.20 -8.41 12.40
C GLN A 531 -0.98 -7.49 12.58
N PHE A 532 -1.09 -6.58 13.55
CA PHE A 532 -0.03 -5.65 13.89
C PHE A 532 0.80 -6.22 15.04
N GLU A 533 2.10 -6.38 14.79
CA GLU A 533 3.02 -6.87 15.81
C GLU A 533 3.82 -5.73 16.45
N VAL A 534 4.30 -6.00 17.67
CA VAL A 534 5.13 -5.10 18.46
C VAL A 534 6.28 -5.93 18.99
N LEU A 535 7.49 -5.49 18.68
CA LEU A 535 8.72 -5.99 19.26
C LEU A 535 9.34 -4.86 20.07
N GLU A 536 9.91 -5.17 21.22
CA GLU A 536 10.73 -4.25 21.99
C GLU A 536 12.18 -4.74 21.95
N LEU A 537 13.09 -3.87 21.52
CA LEU A 537 14.51 -4.18 21.48
C LEU A 537 15.03 -4.34 22.91
N ALA A 538 15.73 -5.44 23.15
CA ALA A 538 16.43 -5.67 24.39
C ALA A 538 17.65 -4.75 24.48
N ALA A 539 18.06 -4.44 25.71
CA ALA A 539 19.33 -3.79 25.95
C ALA A 539 20.47 -4.78 25.70
N PHE A 540 21.69 -4.28 25.45
CA PHE A 540 22.83 -5.17 25.24
C PHE A 540 23.11 -6.02 26.48
N ASP A 541 23.38 -7.29 26.21
CA ASP A 541 24.01 -8.18 27.19
C ASP A 541 25.53 -7.92 27.28
N ASP A 542 26.17 -8.58 28.23
CA ASP A 542 27.58 -8.33 28.55
C ASP A 542 28.51 -8.78 27.40
N ASP A 543 28.14 -9.80 26.62
CA ASP A 543 28.92 -10.27 25.48
C ASP A 543 28.78 -9.33 24.28
N GLN A 544 27.58 -8.80 24.04
CA GLN A 544 27.30 -7.77 23.05
C GLN A 544 28.02 -6.45 23.38
N ILE A 545 28.08 -6.06 24.66
CA ILE A 545 28.87 -4.91 25.12
C ILE A 545 30.35 -5.13 24.82
N ARG A 546 30.89 -6.31 25.15
CA ARG A 546 32.29 -6.63 24.85
C ARG A 546 32.56 -6.57 23.35
N GLN A 547 31.67 -7.14 22.54
CA GLN A 547 31.78 -7.15 21.09
C GLN A 547 31.80 -5.73 20.51
N VAL A 548 30.85 -4.88 20.89
CA VAL A 548 30.77 -3.51 20.35
C VAL A 548 31.98 -2.66 20.76
N LEU A 549 32.47 -2.81 21.99
CA LEU A 549 33.66 -2.10 22.46
C LEU A 549 34.92 -2.58 21.72
N SER A 550 35.02 -3.87 21.42
CA SER A 550 36.17 -4.44 20.69
C SER A 550 36.32 -3.91 19.27
N HIS A 551 35.24 -3.40 18.65
CA HIS A 551 35.30 -2.74 17.35
C HIS A 551 35.95 -1.35 17.38
N GLN A 552 36.15 -0.77 18.56
CA GLN A 552 36.55 0.63 18.74
C GLN A 552 37.75 0.80 19.67
N ALA A 553 38.08 -0.21 20.49
CA ALA A 553 39.12 -0.14 21.51
C ALA A 553 39.94 -1.43 21.60
N ASP A 554 41.13 -1.34 22.19
CA ASP A 554 41.99 -2.49 22.46
C ASP A 554 41.48 -3.32 23.64
N ALA A 555 41.94 -4.57 23.74
CA ALA A 555 41.48 -5.51 24.77
C ALA A 555 41.64 -4.96 26.20
N GLU A 556 42.71 -4.21 26.47
CA GLU A 556 42.94 -3.62 27.78
C GLU A 556 41.89 -2.56 28.12
N THR A 557 41.52 -1.69 27.17
CA THR A 557 40.45 -0.71 27.36
C THR A 557 39.09 -1.36 27.52
N VAL A 558 38.80 -2.41 26.73
CA VAL A 558 37.56 -3.18 26.84
C VAL A 558 37.44 -3.77 28.24
N ASP A 559 38.47 -4.46 28.72
CA ASP A 559 38.47 -5.07 30.06
C ASP A 559 38.28 -4.03 31.16
N ARG A 560 38.86 -2.82 31.01
CA ARG A 560 38.65 -1.71 31.95
C ARG A 560 37.19 -1.26 32.02
N VAL A 561 36.49 -1.18 30.89
CA VAL A 561 35.07 -0.81 30.85
C VAL A 561 34.22 -1.94 31.43
N MET A 562 34.49 -3.18 31.03
CA MET A 562 33.76 -4.37 31.48
C MET A 562 33.85 -4.59 32.99
N ASN A 563 34.98 -4.23 33.61
CA ASN A 563 35.20 -4.37 35.05
C ASN A 563 34.61 -3.22 35.89
N ASN A 564 33.98 -2.21 35.27
CA ASN A 564 33.36 -1.09 35.97
C ASN A 564 31.82 -1.21 35.95
N PRO A 565 31.17 -1.57 37.08
CA PRO A 565 29.71 -1.76 37.13
C PRO A 565 28.90 -0.52 36.72
N GLN A 566 29.40 0.69 37.00
CA GLN A 566 28.72 1.94 36.64
C GLN A 566 28.76 2.20 35.14
N LEU A 567 29.82 1.77 34.45
CA LEU A 567 29.92 1.87 33.00
C LEU A 567 29.12 0.78 32.29
N MET A 568 29.05 -0.41 32.89
CA MET A 568 28.26 -1.52 32.33
C MET A 568 26.78 -1.19 32.21
N ASP A 569 26.18 -0.58 33.23
CA ASP A 569 24.77 -0.15 33.19
C ASP A 569 24.51 0.85 32.03
N LEU A 570 25.44 1.78 31.82
CA LEU A 570 25.37 2.74 30.71
C LEU A 570 25.60 2.06 29.36
N ALA A 571 26.56 1.13 29.28
CA ALA A 571 26.96 0.45 28.05
C ALA A 571 25.89 -0.49 27.50
N ARG A 572 24.90 -0.88 28.31
CA ARG A 572 23.69 -1.60 27.84
C ARG A 572 22.95 -0.87 26.71
N ARG A 573 23.17 0.45 26.56
CA ARG A 573 22.69 1.23 25.42
C ARG A 573 23.81 1.39 24.39
N PRO A 574 23.67 0.87 23.15
CA PRO A 574 24.68 0.94 22.11
C PRO A 574 25.29 2.34 21.92
N ILE A 575 24.48 3.41 21.92
CA ILE A 575 24.99 4.78 21.75
C ILE A 575 25.98 5.22 22.83
N MET A 576 25.86 4.66 24.04
CA MET A 576 26.71 5.03 25.17
C MET A 576 28.12 4.45 25.03
N THR A 577 28.31 3.38 24.25
CA THR A 577 29.62 2.72 24.12
C THR A 577 30.67 3.67 23.54
N GLU A 578 30.33 4.39 22.47
CA GLU A 578 31.19 5.44 21.88
C GLU A 578 31.47 6.57 22.88
N LEU A 579 30.43 7.03 23.60
CA LEU A 579 30.55 8.11 24.58
C LEU A 579 31.40 7.70 25.79
N ILE A 580 31.31 6.45 26.23
CA ILE A 580 32.11 5.90 27.33
C ILE A 580 33.58 5.86 26.92
N LEU A 581 33.89 5.38 25.71
CA LEU A 581 35.27 5.35 25.21
C LEU A 581 35.86 6.76 25.10
N GLU A 582 35.07 7.72 24.64
CA GLU A 582 35.47 9.14 24.56
C GLU A 582 35.74 9.74 25.96
N ALA A 583 34.86 9.46 26.92
CA ALA A 583 34.92 9.93 28.30
C ALA A 583 35.93 9.17 29.18
N LEU A 584 36.48 8.05 28.72
CA LEU A 584 37.29 7.12 29.51
C LEU A 584 38.45 7.80 30.26
N PRO A 585 39.22 8.74 29.67
CA PRO A 585 40.34 9.37 30.38
C PRO A 585 39.91 10.28 31.53
N ASP A 586 38.75 10.92 31.41
CA ASP A 586 38.16 11.71 32.49
C ASP A 586 37.67 10.82 33.63
N ILE A 587 37.08 9.66 33.28
CA ILE A 587 36.64 8.64 34.24
C ILE A 587 37.85 8.04 34.97
N GLN A 588 38.94 7.74 34.25
CA GLN A 588 40.20 7.24 34.82
C GLN A 588 40.87 8.25 35.76
N ALA A 589 40.66 9.55 35.53
CA ALA A 589 41.11 10.60 36.44
C ALA A 589 40.30 10.68 37.76
N GLY A 590 39.39 9.72 38.00
CA GLY A 590 38.60 9.62 39.23
C GLY A 590 37.38 10.56 39.24
N LYS A 591 36.98 11.09 38.07
CA LYS A 591 35.78 11.93 38.00
C LYS A 591 34.51 11.09 38.18
N PRO A 592 33.45 11.66 38.79
CA PRO A 592 32.20 10.94 38.98
C PRO A 592 31.57 10.47 37.66
N VAL A 593 30.94 9.30 37.70
CA VAL A 593 30.32 8.63 36.56
C VAL A 593 28.81 8.58 36.72
N ASP A 594 28.11 9.20 35.78
CA ASP A 594 26.67 9.03 35.52
C ASP A 594 26.40 9.40 34.05
N MET A 595 25.19 9.13 33.56
CA MET A 595 24.85 9.39 32.16
C MET A 595 25.14 10.83 31.75
N SER A 596 24.69 11.83 32.53
CA SER A 596 24.86 13.25 32.20
C SER A 596 26.34 13.66 32.14
N ARG A 597 27.16 13.11 33.03
CA ARG A 597 28.61 13.36 33.09
C ARG A 597 29.36 12.68 31.97
N VAL A 598 29.02 11.43 31.62
CA VAL A 598 29.61 10.74 30.46
C VAL A 598 29.33 11.54 29.18
N TYR A 599 28.10 12.00 28.98
CA TYR A 599 27.75 12.91 27.88
C TYR A 599 28.60 14.19 27.91
N LEU A 600 28.69 14.85 29.06
CA LEU A 600 29.47 16.09 29.19
C LEU A 600 30.94 15.89 28.83
N TYR A 601 31.58 14.84 29.37
CA TYR A 601 32.98 14.54 29.10
C TYR A 601 33.20 14.20 27.63
N ALA A 602 32.35 13.37 27.06
CA ALA A 602 32.43 12.98 25.65
C ALA A 602 32.28 14.18 24.70
N VAL A 603 31.24 14.99 24.91
CA VAL A 603 30.99 16.19 24.08
C VAL A 603 32.11 17.20 24.21
N ARG A 604 32.59 17.47 25.43
CA ARG A 604 33.70 18.41 25.65
C ARG A 604 34.95 17.98 24.88
N ARG A 605 35.33 16.70 24.97
CA ARG A 605 36.52 16.19 24.26
C ARG A 605 36.33 16.18 22.75
N LYS A 606 35.14 15.84 22.27
CA LYS A 606 34.80 15.94 20.84
C LYS A 606 34.94 17.38 20.33
N MET A 607 34.40 18.36 21.05
CA MET A 607 34.57 19.77 20.74
C MET A 607 36.04 20.20 20.77
N GLU A 608 36.81 19.79 21.79
CA GLU A 608 38.24 20.10 21.88
C GLU A 608 39.03 19.52 20.70
N ARG A 609 38.66 18.34 20.18
CA ARG A 609 39.27 17.78 18.97
C ARG A 609 38.86 18.54 17.72
N ASP A 610 37.58 18.82 17.53
CA ASP A 610 37.08 19.50 16.34
C ASP A 610 37.70 20.91 16.21
N ILE A 611 37.83 21.62 17.35
CA ILE A 611 38.54 22.90 17.44
C ILE A 611 40.02 22.74 17.07
N LYS A 612 40.71 21.72 17.58
CA LYS A 612 42.13 21.46 17.27
C LYS A 612 42.37 21.02 15.82
N ALA A 613 41.37 20.39 15.19
CA ALA A 613 41.44 19.88 13.83
C ALA A 613 40.98 20.89 12.76
N GLU A 614 40.68 22.15 13.15
CA GLU A 614 40.13 23.20 12.29
C GLU A 614 38.88 22.77 11.50
N ARG A 615 38.13 21.78 12.00
CA ARG A 615 36.89 21.34 11.36
C ARG A 615 35.78 22.31 11.75
N THR A 616 35.20 22.99 10.78
CA THR A 616 33.96 23.77 10.98
C THR A 616 32.84 22.82 11.41
N PHE A 617 32.10 23.19 12.46
CA PHE A 617 30.86 22.52 12.87
C PHE A 617 29.88 22.55 11.68
N THR A 618 29.73 21.43 10.98
CA THR A 618 28.71 21.21 9.94
C THR A 618 27.72 20.17 10.39
#